data_AF-A0A9J7J066-F1
#
_entry.id   AF-A0A9J7J066-F1
#
_cell.length_a   1.000
_cell.length_b   1.000
_cell.length_c   1.000
_cell.angle_alpha   90.00
_cell.angle_beta   90.00
_cell.angle_gamma   90.00
#
_symmetry.space_group_name_H-M   'P 1'
#
loop_
_entity.id
_entity.type
_entity.pdbx_description
1 polymer ?
#
loop_
_entity_poly.entity_id
_entity_poly.type
_entity_poly.pdbx_seq_one_letter_code
_entity_poly.pdbx_strand_id
1 'polypeptide(L)'
;MEDTQKTNRHLLKHILPDHVVVHFLSRDWCPDELYSQWRDEVGVMFAGIPNFDEFYSEEKAVECMRVLNEIIFDFDKLLMQQRFKSIEKIKTIAATYMAASGLNPNHNK
;
A
#
# COMPACT_ATOMS: atom_id res chain seq x y z
N MET A 1 4.12 27.55 5.10
CA MET A 1 3.33 27.10 3.93
C MET A 1 3.99 25.91 3.23
N GLU A 2 5.30 25.92 2.99
CA GLU A 2 6.02 24.79 2.37
C GLU A 2 5.96 23.50 3.21
N ASP A 3 6.09 23.59 4.53
CA ASP A 3 6.00 22.41 5.42
C ASP A 3 4.63 21.72 5.33
N THR A 4 3.56 22.50 5.24
CA THR A 4 2.20 21.99 5.09
C THR A 4 2.02 21.24 3.77
N GLN A 5 2.55 21.78 2.67
CA GLN A 5 2.51 21.10 1.37
C GLN A 5 3.31 19.80 1.37
N LYS A 6 4.48 19.79 2.03
CA LYS A 6 5.32 18.60 2.15
C LYS A 6 4.63 17.50 2.93
N THR A 7 4.00 17.84 4.05
CA THR A 7 3.23 16.90 4.87
C THR A 7 2.03 16.34 4.11
N ASN A 8 1.24 17.18 3.44
CA ASN A 8 0.09 16.73 2.65
C ASN A 8 0.51 15.77 1.54
N ARG A 9 1.61 16.08 0.83
CA ARG A 9 2.13 15.20 -0.20
C ARG A 9 2.61 13.87 0.37
N HIS A 10 3.19 13.88 1.57
CA HIS A 10 3.59 12.65 2.24
C HIS A 10 2.37 11.78 2.60
N LEU A 11 1.32 12.38 3.14
CA LEU A 11 0.06 11.68 3.46
C LEU A 11 -0.60 11.08 2.22
N LEU A 12 -0.63 11.80 1.10
CA LEU A 12 -1.20 11.30 -0.15
C LEU A 12 -0.48 10.06 -0.66
N LYS A 13 0.85 9.98 -0.52
CA LYS A 13 1.65 8.81 -0.91
C LYS A 13 1.38 7.57 -0.07
N HIS A 14 0.79 7.71 1.12
CA HIS A 14 0.36 6.57 1.94
C HIS A 14 -1.01 6.02 1.54
N ILE A 15 -1.79 6.78 0.76
CA ILE A 15 -3.15 6.42 0.35
C ILE A 15 -3.19 6.02 -1.13
N LEU A 16 -2.37 6.68 -1.96
CA LEU A 16 -2.36 6.52 -3.41
C LEU A 16 -0.95 6.21 -3.91
N PRO A 17 -0.82 5.36 -4.95
CA PRO A 17 0.43 5.17 -5.66
C PRO A 17 1.01 6.48 -6.20
N ASP A 18 2.34 6.57 -6.23
CA ASP A 18 3.07 7.79 -6.65
C ASP A 18 2.63 8.33 -8.02
N HIS A 19 2.42 7.44 -9.00
CA HIS A 19 2.01 7.82 -10.34
C HIS A 19 0.56 8.34 -10.40
N VAL A 20 -0.28 7.91 -9.45
CA VAL A 20 -1.68 8.33 -9.32
C VAL A 20 -1.77 9.67 -8.58
N VAL A 21 -0.91 9.92 -7.59
CA VAL A 21 -0.83 11.21 -6.87
C VAL A 21 -0.58 12.37 -7.85
N VAL A 22 0.28 12.17 -8.85
CA VAL A 22 0.56 13.20 -9.88
C VAL A 22 -0.68 13.55 -10.69
N HIS A 23 -1.52 12.56 -11.00
CA HIS A 23 -2.77 12.77 -11.72
C HIS A 23 -3.75 13.64 -10.91
N PHE A 24 -3.98 13.28 -9.64
CA PHE A 24 -4.92 14.00 -8.76
C PHE A 24 -4.44 15.38 -8.31
N LEU A 25 -3.13 15.63 -8.33
CA LEU A 25 -2.56 16.96 -8.08
C LEU A 25 -2.44 17.82 -9.34
N SER A 26 -2.84 17.32 -10.52
CA SER A 26 -2.85 18.12 -11.74
C SER A 26 -3.93 19.20 -11.69
N ARG A 27 -3.66 20.34 -12.33
CA ARG A 27 -4.57 21.51 -12.29
C ARG A 27 -5.90 21.28 -13.01
N ASP A 28 -5.94 20.26 -13.88
CA ASP A 28 -7.07 19.99 -14.75
C ASP A 28 -8.00 18.90 -14.20
N TRP A 29 -7.73 18.37 -13.00
CA TRP A 29 -8.54 17.30 -12.40
C TRP A 29 -9.89 17.80 -11.88
N CYS A 30 -10.97 17.09 -12.27
CA CYS A 30 -12.32 17.29 -11.76
C CYS A 30 -12.61 16.34 -10.58
N PRO A 31 -13.06 16.83 -9.41
CA PRO A 31 -13.28 16.00 -8.22
C PRO A 31 -14.21 14.79 -8.40
N ASP A 32 -15.17 14.87 -9.32
CA ASP A 32 -16.15 13.82 -9.57
C ASP A 32 -15.67 12.77 -10.59
N GLU A 33 -14.49 12.96 -11.18
CA GLU A 33 -13.93 12.06 -12.18
C GLU A 33 -13.19 10.89 -11.53
N LEU A 34 -13.60 9.66 -11.88
CA LEU A 34 -12.94 8.44 -11.43
C LEU A 34 -11.65 8.19 -12.23
N TYR A 35 -10.60 7.77 -11.54
CA TYR A 35 -9.35 7.34 -12.15
C TYR A 35 -9.40 5.86 -12.54
N SER A 36 -9.02 5.55 -13.78
CA SER A 36 -8.81 4.17 -14.23
C SER A 36 -7.67 4.10 -15.25
N GLN A 37 -6.88 3.02 -15.21
CA GLN A 37 -5.81 2.78 -16.17
C GLN A 37 -5.68 1.28 -16.45
N TRP A 38 -5.59 0.93 -17.74
CA TRP A 38 -5.38 -0.43 -18.19
C TRP A 38 -3.89 -0.82 -18.16
N ARG A 39 -3.63 -2.12 -17.94
CA ARG A 39 -2.29 -2.72 -17.85
C ARG A 39 -2.27 -4.09 -18.53
N ASP A 40 -1.29 -4.31 -19.41
CA ASP A 40 -1.06 -5.59 -20.09
C ASP A 40 -0.60 -6.71 -19.13
N GLU A 41 0.36 -6.39 -18.27
CA GLU A 41 1.07 -7.37 -17.44
C GLU A 41 1.10 -6.92 -15.98
N VAL A 42 0.38 -7.65 -15.13
CA VAL A 42 0.30 -7.39 -13.68
C VAL A 42 0.45 -8.70 -12.92
N GLY A 43 1.24 -8.66 -11.85
CA GLY A 43 1.31 -9.75 -10.88
C GLY A 43 0.56 -9.36 -9.60
N VAL A 44 -0.20 -10.27 -9.00
CA VAL A 44 -0.90 -10.05 -7.72
C VAL A 44 -0.53 -11.16 -6.74
N MET A 45 -0.20 -10.77 -5.50
CA MET A 45 0.18 -11.65 -4.41
C MET A 45 -0.78 -11.51 -3.23
N PHE A 46 -1.12 -12.65 -2.63
CA PHE A 46 -1.82 -12.76 -1.36
C PHE A 46 -0.95 -13.56 -0.39
N ALA A 47 -0.71 -13.01 0.80
CA ALA A 47 0.03 -13.69 1.86
C ALA A 47 -0.81 -13.65 3.15
N GLY A 48 -1.44 -14.78 3.49
CA GLY A 48 -2.21 -14.94 4.73
C GLY A 48 -1.36 -15.52 5.85
N ILE A 49 -1.47 -14.95 7.05
CA ILE A 49 -0.88 -15.53 8.26
C ILE A 49 -1.82 -16.65 8.74
N PRO A 50 -1.39 -17.92 8.69
CA PRO A 50 -2.24 -19.03 9.08
C PRO A 50 -2.51 -19.01 10.59
N ASN A 51 -3.66 -19.57 10.99
CA ASN A 51 -4.05 -19.76 12.39
C ASN A 51 -4.08 -18.47 13.25
N PHE A 52 -4.14 -17.28 12.64
CA PHE A 52 -4.24 -16.03 13.41
C PHE A 52 -5.55 -15.95 14.21
N ASP A 53 -6.64 -16.48 13.68
CA ASP A 53 -7.94 -16.51 14.36
C ASP A 53 -7.91 -17.39 15.61
N GLU A 54 -7.12 -18.48 15.61
CA GLU A 54 -6.91 -19.35 16.79
C GLU A 54 -5.97 -18.71 17.81
N PHE A 55 -5.00 -17.91 17.33
CA PHE A 55 -4.10 -17.13 18.18
C PHE A 55 -4.81 -15.93 18.83
N TYR A 56 -5.85 -15.40 18.20
CA TYR A 56 -6.62 -14.28 18.70
C TYR A 56 -7.43 -14.65 19.95
N SER A 57 -7.35 -13.79 20.96
CA SER A 57 -8.21 -13.84 22.14
C SER A 57 -8.67 -12.42 22.49
N GLU A 58 -9.94 -12.25 22.82
CA GLU A 58 -10.49 -10.94 23.20
C GLU A 58 -9.77 -10.34 24.41
N GLU A 59 -9.35 -11.17 25.38
CA GLU A 59 -8.61 -10.74 26.58
C GLU A 59 -7.23 -10.17 26.24
N LYS A 60 -6.66 -10.53 25.08
CA LYS A 60 -5.33 -10.13 24.60
C LYS A 60 -5.40 -9.45 23.23
N ALA A 61 -6.56 -8.90 22.87
CA ALA A 61 -6.79 -8.40 21.52
C ALA A 61 -5.76 -7.34 21.11
N VAL A 62 -5.37 -6.46 22.04
CA VAL A 62 -4.38 -5.41 21.81
C VAL A 62 -3.01 -6.02 21.54
N GLU A 63 -2.58 -7.00 22.33
CA GLU A 63 -1.31 -7.70 22.13
C GLU A 63 -1.29 -8.50 20.83
N CYS A 64 -2.37 -9.22 20.51
CA CYS A 64 -2.50 -9.97 19.26
C CYS A 64 -2.42 -9.04 18.05
N MET A 65 -3.10 -7.89 18.10
CA MET A 65 -3.03 -6.87 17.06
C MET A 65 -1.65 -6.22 16.96
N ARG A 66 -0.95 -6.02 18.09
CA ARG A 66 0.43 -5.51 18.06
C ARG A 66 1.37 -6.49 17.36
N VAL A 67 1.26 -7.79 17.66
CA VAL A 67 2.05 -8.82 16.97
C VAL A 67 1.76 -8.84 15.47
N LEU A 68 0.48 -8.78 15.08
CA LEU A 68 0.11 -8.69 13.67
C LEU A 68 0.73 -7.45 13.02
N ASN A 69 0.63 -6.29 13.66
CA ASN A 69 1.19 -5.05 13.16
C ASN A 69 2.72 -5.11 12.97
N GLU A 70 3.46 -5.74 13.89
CA GLU A 70 4.90 -5.95 13.73
C GLU A 70 5.23 -6.82 12.51
N ILE A 71 4.48 -7.91 12.28
CA ILE A 71 4.65 -8.76 11.10
C ILE A 71 4.37 -7.97 9.81
N ILE A 72 3.26 -7.22 9.77
CA ILE A 72 2.93 -6.37 8.62
C ILE A 72 4.01 -5.30 8.40
N PHE A 73 4.52 -4.70 9.47
CA PHE A 73 5.57 -3.70 9.40
C PHE A 73 6.88 -4.26 8.84
N ASP A 74 7.21 -5.51 9.16
CA ASP A 74 8.37 -6.18 8.57
C ASP A 74 8.18 -6.46 7.08
N PHE A 75 6.98 -6.81 6.62
CA PHE A 75 6.68 -6.86 5.17
C PHE A 75 6.81 -5.48 4.51
N ASP A 76 6.32 -4.42 5.15
CA ASP A 76 6.42 -3.06 4.63
C ASP A 76 7.90 -2.61 4.52
N LYS A 77 8.77 -3.00 5.46
CA LYS A 77 10.22 -2.76 5.36
C LYS A 77 10.85 -3.49 4.18
N LEU A 78 10.37 -4.69 3.82
CA LEU A 78 10.87 -5.39 2.63
C LEU A 78 10.59 -4.57 1.37
N LEU A 79 9.38 -3.98 1.24
CA LEU A 79 9.04 -3.13 0.09
C LEU A 79 9.91 -1.88 -0.04
N MET A 80 10.53 -1.41 1.05
CA MET A 80 11.47 -0.28 1.00
C MET A 80 12.83 -0.65 0.37
N GLN A 81 13.12 -1.93 0.14
CA GLN A 81 14.36 -2.37 -0.49
C GLN A 81 14.33 -2.11 -2.00
N GLN A 82 15.46 -1.65 -2.57
CA GLN A 82 15.54 -1.30 -4.00
C GLN A 82 15.13 -2.43 -4.94
N ARG A 83 15.44 -3.70 -4.59
CA ARG A 83 15.05 -4.87 -5.39
C ARG A 83 13.53 -5.10 -5.50
N PHE A 84 12.74 -4.52 -4.59
CA PHE A 84 11.29 -4.66 -4.53
C PHE A 84 10.55 -3.36 -4.90
N LYS A 85 11.27 -2.36 -5.44
CA LYS A 85 10.71 -1.04 -5.80
C LYS A 85 9.55 -1.12 -6.81
N SER A 86 9.47 -2.19 -7.61
CA SER A 86 8.38 -2.43 -8.56
C SER A 86 7.12 -3.04 -7.95
N ILE A 87 7.16 -3.44 -6.67
CA ILE A 87 6.04 -4.02 -5.94
C ILE A 87 5.38 -2.92 -5.12
N GLU A 88 4.06 -2.83 -5.23
CA GLU A 88 3.23 -1.91 -4.46
C GLU A 88 2.26 -2.70 -3.57
N LYS A 89 2.18 -2.31 -2.30
CA LYS A 89 1.16 -2.82 -1.38
C LYS A 89 -0.20 -2.30 -1.83
N ILE A 90 -1.18 -3.19 -1.98
CA ILE A 90 -2.57 -2.80 -2.23
C ILE A 90 -3.22 -2.43 -0.91
N LYS A 91 -3.23 -3.37 0.05
CA LYS A 91 -3.80 -3.22 1.39
C LYS A 91 -3.51 -4.45 2.25
N THR A 92 -3.86 -4.37 3.51
CA THR A 92 -4.05 -5.51 4.40
C THR A 92 -5.53 -5.71 4.65
N ILE A 93 -6.00 -6.96 4.64
CA ILE A 93 -7.35 -7.35 5.04
C ILE A 93 -7.21 -8.45 6.09
N ALA A 94 -7.64 -8.16 7.33
CA ALA A 94 -7.41 -9.05 8.47
C ALA A 94 -5.92 -9.47 8.55
N ALA A 95 -5.65 -10.77 8.61
CA ALA A 95 -4.30 -11.33 8.63
C ALA A 95 -3.69 -11.57 7.24
N THR A 96 -4.28 -11.00 6.17
CA THR A 96 -3.82 -11.16 4.78
C THR A 96 -3.19 -9.88 4.24
N TYR A 97 -1.96 -9.99 3.74
CA TYR A 97 -1.24 -8.95 3.04
C TYR A 97 -1.44 -9.08 1.53
N MET A 98 -1.81 -7.98 0.86
CA MET A 98 -2.01 -7.93 -0.58
C MET A 98 -1.03 -6.97 -1.24
N ALA A 99 -0.36 -7.43 -2.30
CA ALA A 99 0.56 -6.61 -3.08
C ALA A 99 0.44 -6.93 -4.57
N ALA A 100 0.90 -6.01 -5.42
CA ALA A 100 0.95 -6.21 -6.85
C ALA A 100 2.21 -5.60 -7.47
N SER A 101 2.60 -6.12 -8.63
CA SER A 101 3.69 -5.62 -9.45
C SER A 101 3.19 -5.23 -10.85
N GLY A 102 3.91 -4.36 -11.55
CA GLY A 102 3.53 -3.90 -12.89
C GLY A 102 2.50 -2.77 -12.89
N LEU A 103 2.23 -2.16 -11.73
CA LEU A 103 1.28 -1.05 -11.61
C LEU A 103 1.88 0.29 -12.05
N ASN A 104 3.17 0.51 -11.83
CA ASN A 104 3.85 1.76 -12.16
C ASN A 104 4.38 1.73 -13.61
N PRO A 105 3.91 2.62 -14.50
CA PRO A 105 4.30 2.62 -15.91
C PRO A 105 5.75 3.08 -16.11
N ASN A 106 6.35 3.73 -15.11
CA ASN A 106 7.73 4.23 -15.17
C ASN A 106 8.76 3.23 -14.64
N HIS A 107 8.34 2.08 -14.10
CA HIS A 107 9.25 1.05 -13.60
C HIS A 107 9.59 -0.05 -14.61
N ASN A 108 9.02 0.00 -15.83
CA ASN A 108 9.30 -0.93 -16.95
C ASN A 108 10.35 -0.39 -17.94
N LYS A 109 11.27 0.49 -17.50
CA LYS A 109 12.39 0.98 -18.30
C LYS A 109 13.72 0.69 -17.63
#